data_AF-A0A1F6YRI0-F1
#
_entry.id   AF-A0A1F6YRI0-F1
#
_cell.length_a   1.000
_cell.length_b   1.000
_cell.length_c   1.000
_cell.angle_alpha   90.00
_cell.angle_beta   90.00
_cell.angle_gamma   90.00
#
_symmetry.space_group_name_H-M   'P 1'
#
loop_
_entity.id
_entity.type
_entity.pdbx_description
1 polymer ?
#
loop_
_entity_poly.entity_id
_entity_poly.type
_entity_poly.pdbx_seq_one_letter_code
_entity_poly.pdbx_strand_id
1 'polypeptide(L)'
;MNPIQKNIANILELENLLPEERQEIFLRVGALIYQNVLMRAMEIMTEADQDEFEKLLDKNAGPEDIFMFLKDKVKDFEKIIEEEALKFKNKASGIMSQIGN
;
A
#
# COMPACT_ATOMS: atom_id res chain seq x y z
N MET A 1 -3.24 -7.57 -10.11
CA MET A 1 -2.68 -7.09 -8.83
C MET A 1 -1.82 -5.88 -9.14
N ASN A 2 -2.00 -4.75 -8.44
CA ASN A 2 -1.19 -3.56 -8.71
C ASN A 2 0.23 -3.68 -8.12
N PRO A 3 1.22 -2.87 -8.57
CA PRO A 3 2.59 -2.98 -8.09
C PRO A 3 2.74 -2.72 -6.58
N ILE A 4 1.98 -1.78 -6.02
CA ILE A 4 1.98 -1.47 -4.58
C ILE A 4 1.51 -2.68 -3.78
N GLN A 5 0.42 -3.29 -4.22
CA GLN A 5 -0.15 -4.50 -3.66
C GLN A 5 0.79 -5.69 -3.73
N LYS A 6 1.54 -5.83 -4.84
CA LYS A 6 2.57 -6.87 -4.98
C LYS A 6 3.66 -6.69 -3.92
N ASN A 7 4.14 -5.47 -3.71
CA ASN A 7 5.14 -5.17 -2.69
C ASN A 7 4.62 -5.47 -1.28
N ILE A 8 3.38 -5.06 -0.97
CA ILE A 8 2.72 -5.35 0.32
C ILE A 8 2.65 -6.86 0.57
N ALA A 9 2.24 -7.65 -0.42
CA ALA A 9 2.13 -9.10 -0.28
C ALA A 9 3.48 -9.76 0.05
N ASN A 10 4.57 -9.29 -0.56
CA ASN A 10 5.92 -9.77 -0.29
C ASN A 10 6.37 -9.44 1.14
N ILE A 11 6.15 -8.20 1.59
CA ILE A 11 6.57 -7.73 2.93
C ILE A 11 5.81 -8.46 4.06
N LEU A 12 4.54 -8.77 3.82
CA LEU A 12 3.70 -9.50 4.76
C LEU A 12 3.94 -11.02 4.71
N GLU A 13 4.86 -11.52 3.87
CA GLU A 13 5.20 -12.94 3.74
C GLU A 13 3.96 -13.84 3.50
N LEU A 14 2.96 -13.30 2.78
CA LEU A 14 1.71 -14.02 2.49
C LEU A 14 1.94 -15.26 1.58
N GLU A 15 3.15 -15.34 1.02
CA GLU A 15 3.94 -16.51 0.60
C GLU A 15 3.46 -17.88 1.10
N ASN A 16 3.31 -17.94 2.42
CA ASN A 16 3.20 -19.18 3.18
C ASN A 16 1.76 -19.57 3.53
N LEU A 17 0.78 -18.75 3.15
CA LEU A 17 -0.63 -18.97 3.44
C LEU A 17 -1.33 -19.78 2.35
N LEU A 18 -2.40 -20.48 2.70
CA LEU A 18 -3.25 -21.15 1.73
C LEU A 18 -3.83 -20.12 0.74
N PRO A 19 -4.07 -20.48 -0.54
CA PRO A 19 -4.49 -19.52 -1.56
C PRO A 19 -5.73 -18.69 -1.18
N GLU A 20 -6.71 -19.30 -0.52
CA GLU A 20 -7.96 -18.66 -0.12
C GLU A 20 -7.75 -17.66 1.02
N GLU A 21 -7.00 -18.05 2.06
CA GLU A 21 -6.64 -17.19 3.20
C GLU A 21 -5.75 -16.02 2.74
N ARG A 22 -4.81 -16.31 1.85
CA ARG A 22 -3.94 -15.31 1.21
C ARG A 22 -4.79 -14.26 0.49
N GLN A 23 -5.81 -14.70 -0.25
CA GLN A 23 -6.67 -13.81 -1.02
C GLN A 23 -7.57 -12.95 -0.12
N GLU A 24 -8.09 -13.50 0.98
CA GLU A 24 -8.88 -12.73 1.94
C GLU A 24 -8.03 -11.69 2.68
N ILE A 25 -6.85 -12.09 3.19
CA ILE A 25 -5.93 -11.16 3.85
C ILE A 25 -5.51 -10.07 2.85
N PHE A 26 -5.19 -10.46 1.63
CA PHE A 26 -4.84 -9.50 0.59
C PHE A 26 -5.96 -8.49 0.32
N LEU A 27 -7.23 -8.93 0.24
CA LEU A 27 -8.37 -8.05 -0.01
C LEU A 27 -8.61 -7.07 1.15
N ARG A 28 -8.51 -7.52 2.40
CA ARG A 28 -8.82 -6.68 3.57
C ARG A 28 -7.64 -5.84 4.03
N VAL A 29 -6.46 -6.46 4.13
CA VAL A 29 -5.23 -5.84 4.65
C VAL A 29 -4.50 -5.07 3.55
N GLY A 30 -4.40 -5.65 2.36
CA GLY A 30 -3.74 -5.01 1.23
C GLY A 30 -4.41 -3.70 0.84
N ALA A 31 -5.75 -3.62 0.87
CA ALA A 31 -6.49 -2.40 0.61
C ALA A 31 -6.22 -1.31 1.67
N LEU A 32 -6.16 -1.67 2.95
CA LEU A 32 -5.88 -0.72 4.02
C LEU A 32 -4.47 -0.13 3.92
N ILE A 33 -3.46 -0.98 3.70
CA ILE A 33 -2.07 -0.52 3.54
C ILE A 33 -1.95 0.33 2.28
N TYR A 34 -2.57 -0.08 1.17
CA TYR A 34 -2.62 0.69 -0.06
C TYR A 34 -3.21 2.09 0.16
N GLN A 35 -4.32 2.21 0.89
CA GLN A 35 -4.92 3.50 1.22
C GLN A 35 -3.98 4.38 2.05
N ASN A 36 -3.29 3.82 3.05
CA ASN A 36 -2.33 4.57 3.86
C ASN A 36 -1.13 5.07 3.04
N VAL A 37 -0.63 4.24 2.13
CA VAL A 37 0.44 4.62 1.20
C VAL A 37 -0.01 5.80 0.33
N LEU A 38 -1.22 5.75 -0.21
CA LEU A 38 -1.74 6.85 -1.03
C LEU A 38 -1.90 8.14 -0.22
N MET A 39 -2.43 8.08 1.01
CA MET A 39 -2.56 9.27 1.86
C MET A 39 -1.20 9.91 2.16
N ARG A 40 -0.19 9.12 2.57
CA ARG A 40 1.16 9.63 2.82
C ARG A 40 1.82 10.18 1.56
N ALA A 41 1.58 9.55 0.42
CA ALA A 41 2.07 10.05 -0.86
C ALA A 41 1.48 11.42 -1.19
N MET A 42 0.17 11.61 -1.02
CA MET A 42 -0.50 12.89 -1.23
C MET A 42 0.01 13.98 -0.28
N GLU A 43 0.27 13.67 0.99
CA GLU A 43 0.83 14.64 1.96
C GLU A 43 2.21 15.19 1.57
N ILE A 44 2.98 14.45 0.78
CA ILE A 44 4.33 14.82 0.34
C ILE A 44 4.30 15.60 -0.99
N MET A 45 3.28 15.33 -1.81
CA MET A 45 3.09 15.98 -3.10
C MET A 45 2.83 17.48 -2.96
N THR A 46 3.24 18.23 -3.98
CA THR A 46 2.79 19.61 -4.14
C THR A 46 1.31 19.64 -4.59
N GLU A 47 0.63 20.77 -4.44
CA GLU A 47 -0.73 20.95 -4.97
C GLU A 47 -0.81 20.65 -6.47
N ALA A 48 0.22 21.05 -7.24
CA ALA A 48 0.28 20.76 -8.67
C ALA A 48 0.40 19.26 -8.98
N ASP A 49 1.17 18.52 -8.18
CA ASP A 49 1.27 17.07 -8.31
C ASP A 49 -0.04 16.37 -7.91
N GLN A 50 -0.74 16.88 -6.90
CA GLN A 50 -2.06 16.37 -6.49
C GLN A 50 -3.10 16.59 -7.61
N ASP A 51 -3.11 17.75 -8.25
CA ASP A 51 -3.98 18.02 -9.41
C ASP A 51 -3.68 17.09 -10.60
N GLU A 52 -2.40 16.77 -10.83
CA GLU A 52 -1.99 15.79 -11.86
C GLU A 52 -2.43 14.37 -11.49
N PHE A 53 -2.36 14.03 -10.20
CA PHE A 53 -2.81 12.75 -9.68
C PHE A 53 -4.33 12.57 -9.82
N GLU A 54 -5.13 13.58 -9.50
CA GLU A 54 -6.58 13.56 -9.68
C GLU A 54 -6.94 13.34 -11.16
N LYS A 55 -6.27 14.03 -12.08
CA LYS A 55 -6.47 13.83 -13.53
C LYS A 55 -6.12 12.42 -13.99
N LEU A 56 -5.14 11.76 -13.37
CA LEU A 56 -4.82 10.36 -13.65
C LEU A 56 -5.97 9.45 -13.19
N LEU A 57 -6.54 9.71 -12.01
CA LEU A 57 -7.68 8.95 -11.50
C LEU A 57 -8.93 9.13 -12.37
N ASP A 58 -9.25 10.36 -12.78
CA ASP A 58 -10.38 10.68 -13.68
C ASP A 58 -10.28 9.99 -15.04
N LYS A 59 -9.04 9.78 -15.52
CA LYS A 59 -8.76 9.05 -16.76
C LYS A 59 -8.82 7.54 -16.60
N ASN A 60 -9.12 7.02 -15.41
CA ASN A 60 -9.04 5.61 -15.06
C ASN A 60 -7.67 5.02 -15.42
N ALA A 61 -6.59 5.76 -15.11
CA ALA A 61 -5.23 5.31 -15.38
C ALA A 61 -4.95 3.93 -14.76
N GLY A 62 -4.10 3.15 -15.42
CA GLY A 62 -3.77 1.82 -14.97
C GLY A 62 -3.04 1.85 -13.63
N PRO A 63 -3.09 0.76 -12.84
CA PRO A 63 -2.37 0.71 -11.56
C PRO A 63 -0.84 0.81 -11.70
N GLU A 64 -0.29 0.45 -12.87
CA GLU A 64 1.12 0.66 -13.20
C GLU A 64 1.43 2.14 -13.46
N ASP A 65 0.56 2.84 -14.18
CA ASP A 65 0.70 4.29 -14.43
C ASP A 65 0.63 5.09 -13.14
N ILE A 66 -0.32 4.74 -12.27
CA ILE A 66 -0.44 5.29 -10.92
C ILE A 66 0.85 5.05 -10.14
N PHE A 67 1.37 3.82 -10.14
CA PHE A 67 2.62 3.51 -9.43
C PHE A 67 3.81 4.31 -9.97
N MET A 68 3.94 4.40 -11.29
CA MET A 68 5.03 5.14 -11.93
C MET A 68 4.96 6.64 -11.63
N PHE A 69 3.76 7.21 -11.65
CA PHE A 69 3.53 8.61 -11.27
C PHE A 69 3.94 8.86 -9.82
N LEU A 70 3.46 8.04 -8.89
CA LEU A 70 3.78 8.16 -7.47
C LEU A 70 5.28 7.99 -7.22
N LYS A 71 5.92 7.04 -7.90
CA LYS A 71 7.36 6.81 -7.81
C LYS A 71 8.20 7.99 -8.33
N ASP A 72 7.72 8.69 -9.36
CA ASP A 72 8.39 9.86 -9.93
C ASP A 72 8.22 11.10 -9.04
N LYS A 73 6.99 11.36 -8.56
CA LYS A 73 6.66 12.58 -7.80
C LYS A 73 6.96 12.49 -6.32
N VAL A 74 6.93 11.31 -5.72
CA VAL A 74 7.13 11.12 -4.28
C VAL A 74 8.50 10.53 -4.03
N LYS A 75 9.37 11.33 -3.41
CA LYS A 75 10.69 10.86 -3.00
C LYS A 75 10.55 9.71 -2.00
N ASP A 76 11.40 8.69 -2.17
CA ASP A 76 11.44 7.51 -1.31
C ASP A 76 10.09 6.75 -1.26
N PHE A 77 9.28 6.82 -2.33
CA PHE A 77 7.94 6.20 -2.38
C PHE A 77 7.95 4.70 -2.02
N GLU A 78 8.93 3.93 -2.50
CA GLU A 78 9.04 2.51 -2.17
C GLU A 78 9.28 2.27 -0.67
N LYS A 79 9.98 3.19 0.01
CA LYS A 79 10.18 3.15 1.46
C LYS A 79 8.88 3.43 2.21
N ILE A 80 8.02 4.30 1.70
CA ILE A 80 6.68 4.54 2.28
C ILE A 80 5.85 3.26 2.24
N ILE A 81 5.89 2.52 1.13
CA ILE A 81 5.22 1.21 1.00
C ILE A 81 5.74 0.24 2.06
N GLU A 82 7.06 0.15 2.22
CA GLU A 82 7.70 -0.70 3.22
C GLU A 82 7.27 -0.34 4.65
N GLU A 83 7.35 0.95 5.00
CA GLU A 83 7.02 1.45 6.34
C GLU A 83 5.55 1.19 6.69
N GLU A 84 4.61 1.44 5.78
CA GLU A 84 3.19 1.22 6.07
C GLU A 84 2.86 -0.28 6.19
N ALA A 85 3.49 -1.13 5.39
CA ALA A 85 3.35 -2.57 5.52
C ALA A 85 3.93 -3.11 6.84
N LEU A 86 5.12 -2.63 7.24
CA LEU A 86 5.74 -2.99 8.52
C LEU A 86 4.94 -2.46 9.71
N LYS A 87 4.44 -1.23 9.64
CA LYS A 87 3.59 -0.63 10.67
C LYS A 87 2.32 -1.46 10.86
N PHE A 88 1.72 -1.93 9.78
CA PHE A 88 0.59 -2.86 9.87
C PHE A 88 1.00 -4.19 10.52
N LYS A 89 2.08 -4.84 10.06
CA LYS A 89 2.59 -6.11 10.60
C LYS A 89 2.83 -6.02 12.11
N ASN A 90 3.47 -4.94 12.57
CA ASN A 90 3.75 -4.69 13.98
C ASN A 90 2.46 -4.47 14.79
N LYS A 91 1.50 -3.70 14.25
CA LYS A 91 0.20 -3.47 14.91
C LYS A 91 -0.60 -4.76 15.04
N ALA A 92 -0.64 -5.58 13.98
CA ALA A 92 -1.33 -6.86 13.99
C ALA A 92 -0.72 -7.83 15.02
N SER A 93 0.62 -7.92 15.07
CA SER A 93 1.32 -8.72 16.08
C SER A 93 1.05 -8.23 17.50
N GLY A 94 1.07 -6.91 17.73
CA GLY A 94 0.80 -6.33 19.04
C GLY A 94 -0.61 -6.60 19.55
N ILE A 95 -1.62 -6.55 18.66
CA ILE A 95 -3.01 -6.91 19.00
C ILE A 95 -3.12 -8.39 19.38
N MET A 96 -2.50 -9.31 18.62
CA MET A 96 -2.54 -10.74 18.94
C MET A 96 -1.86 -11.06 20.28
N SER A 97 -0.75 -10.40 20.60
CA SER A 97 -0.06 -10.56 21.89
C SER A 97 -0.87 -10.02 23.08
N GLN A 98 -1.76 -9.05 22.87
CA GLN A 98 -2.63 -8.50 23.92
C GLN A 98 -3.89 -9.34 24.18
N ILE A 99 -4.35 -10.09 23.18
CA ILE A 99 -5.53 -10.98 23.31
C ILE A 99 -5.14 -12.35 23.91
N GLY A 100 -3.89 -12.77 23.76
CA GLY A 100 -3.38 -14.04 24.29
C GLY A 100 -2.96 -14.03 25.77
N ASN A 101 -3.17 -12.93 26.50
CA ASN A 101 -2.91 -12.79 27.94
C ASN A 101 -4.20 -12.67 28.75
#